data_AF-D1QPL6-F1
#
_entry.id   AF-D1QPL6-F1
#
_cell.length_a   1.000
_cell.length_b   1.000
_cell.length_c   1.000
_cell.angle_alpha   90.00
_cell.angle_beta   90.00
_cell.angle_gamma   90.00
#
_symmetry.space_group_name_H-M   'P 1'
#
loop_
_entity.id
_entity.type
_entity.pdbx_description
1 polymer ?
#
loop_
_entity_poly.entity_id
_entity_poly.type
_entity_poly.pdbx_seq_one_letter_code
_entity_poly.pdbx_strand_id
1 'polypeptide(L)'
;MAESFIPVYPVSATIILDTTYFSKTFGVMLFQDAVSGRILHRKFVRDETNKDYLDGFRCIEEGGTRIKVVVHDGHVGLLQAVTLCPVQMYQFHQLQIVRRLLTNKPHLAAGIELLALMKNMFSIGKEEFIAGFDKWCDEWKEFLDERTLLISGKTIYTHRRLRTARRSVKAHLKWLYTYKEYLE
;
A
#
# COMPACT_ATOMS: atom_id res chain seq x y z
N MET A 1 -6.46 24.70 22.71
CA MET A 1 -6.80 23.41 23.35
C MET A 1 -7.35 22.53 22.26
N ALA A 2 -6.68 21.43 21.91
CA ALA A 2 -7.27 20.45 21.00
C ALA A 2 -8.44 19.80 21.74
N GLU A 3 -9.63 19.84 21.15
CA GLU A 3 -10.84 19.21 21.67
C GLU A 3 -10.53 17.79 22.17
N SER A 4 -11.12 17.43 23.32
CA SER A 4 -10.98 16.10 23.91
C SER A 4 -11.46 15.07 22.88
N PHE A 5 -10.52 14.29 22.35
CA PHE A 5 -10.85 13.15 21.51
C PHE A 5 -11.39 12.03 22.40
N ILE A 6 -12.68 11.74 22.26
CA ILE A 6 -13.32 10.61 22.92
C ILE A 6 -13.58 9.55 21.85
N PRO A 7 -12.77 8.48 21.80
CA PRO A 7 -12.99 7.42 20.83
C PRO A 7 -14.31 6.71 21.13
N VAL A 8 -15.07 6.41 20.09
CA VAL A 8 -16.25 5.55 20.16
C VAL A 8 -15.91 4.24 19.48
N TYR A 9 -15.96 3.16 20.24
CA TYR A 9 -15.59 1.83 19.78
C TYR A 9 -16.83 1.06 19.30
N PRO A 10 -16.97 0.80 17.99
CA PRO A 10 -18.04 -0.06 17.49
C PRO A 10 -17.77 -1.53 17.85
N VAL A 11 -18.77 -2.40 17.71
CA VAL A 11 -18.59 -3.85 17.96
C VAL A 11 -17.54 -4.47 17.03
N SER A 12 -17.47 -3.99 15.79
CA SER A 12 -16.44 -4.42 14.82
C SER A 12 -16.14 -3.31 13.83
N ALA A 13 -14.92 -3.27 13.29
CA ALA A 13 -14.52 -2.27 12.31
C ALA A 13 -13.51 -2.83 11.28
N THR A 14 -13.56 -2.28 10.08
CA THR A 14 -12.46 -2.37 9.10
C THR A 14 -11.62 -1.12 9.24
N ILE A 15 -10.35 -1.28 9.59
CA ILE A 15 -9.50 -0.15 9.97
C ILE A 15 -8.72 0.33 8.76
N ILE A 16 -8.91 1.58 8.37
CA ILE A 16 -8.03 2.29 7.44
C ILE A 16 -6.98 3.02 8.27
N LEU A 17 -5.72 2.78 7.90
CA LEU A 17 -4.57 3.39 8.51
C LEU A 17 -3.98 4.43 7.58
N ASP A 18 -3.69 5.59 8.14
CA ASP A 18 -2.91 6.62 7.48
C ASP A 18 -2.07 7.38 8.50
N THR A 19 -0.86 7.74 8.10
CA THR A 19 -0.03 8.65 8.88
C THR A 19 0.36 9.83 8.00
N THR A 20 -0.02 11.02 8.45
CA THR A 20 0.28 12.27 7.75
C THR A 20 1.31 13.07 8.53
N TYR A 21 2.44 13.38 7.89
CA TYR A 21 3.48 14.26 8.42
C TYR A 21 3.25 15.72 8.04
N PHE A 22 3.26 16.60 9.04
CA PHE A 22 3.15 18.05 8.85
C PHE A 22 4.50 18.77 9.00
N SER A 23 5.49 18.11 9.61
CA SER A 23 6.88 18.54 9.65
C SER A 23 7.81 17.33 9.75
N LYS A 24 9.13 17.56 9.71
CA LYS A 24 10.13 16.51 9.94
C LYS A 24 10.11 15.92 11.36
N THR A 25 9.38 16.55 12.30
CA THR A 25 9.34 16.16 13.71
C THR A 25 7.93 15.86 14.20
N PHE A 26 6.93 15.97 13.32
CA PHE A 26 5.53 15.90 13.71
C PHE A 26 4.66 15.30 12.61
N GLY A 27 4.05 14.16 12.94
CA GLY A 27 3.01 13.50 12.18
C GLY A 27 1.86 13.03 13.07
N VAL A 28 0.76 12.69 12.42
CA VAL A 28 -0.45 12.18 13.06
C VAL A 28 -0.82 10.86 12.42
N MET A 29 -0.81 9.80 13.21
CA MET A 29 -1.27 8.47 12.83
C MET A 29 -2.75 8.33 13.20
N LEU A 30 -3.56 7.87 12.26
CA LEU A 30 -5.00 7.72 12.39
C LEU A 30 -5.44 6.29 12.09
N PHE A 31 -6.38 5.81 12.90
CA PHE A 31 -7.06 4.53 12.74
C PHE A 31 -8.53 4.86 12.56
N GLN A 32 -9.00 4.79 11.32
CA GLN A 32 -10.36 5.16 10.96
C GLN A 32 -11.17 3.91 10.64
N ASP A 33 -12.40 3.83 11.15
CA ASP A 33 -13.35 2.83 10.67
C ASP A 33 -13.80 3.18 9.25
N ALA A 34 -13.59 2.28 8.31
CA ALA A 34 -13.91 2.44 6.90
C ALA A 34 -15.40 2.68 6.64
N VAL A 35 -16.28 2.14 7.50
CA VAL A 35 -17.73 2.22 7.31
C VAL A 35 -18.28 3.52 7.88
N SER A 36 -18.00 3.82 9.15
CA SER A 36 -18.54 5.01 9.80
C SER A 36 -17.73 6.28 9.55
N GLY A 37 -16.50 6.16 9.05
CA GLY A 37 -15.55 7.28 8.92
C GLY A 37 -15.03 7.80 10.26
N ARG A 38 -15.36 7.16 11.38
CA ARG A 38 -14.95 7.61 12.72
C ARG A 38 -13.51 7.23 13.01
N ILE A 39 -12.79 8.13 13.66
CA ILE A 39 -11.44 7.86 14.17
C ILE A 39 -11.59 7.06 15.46
N LEU A 40 -11.07 5.83 15.49
CA LEU A 40 -11.08 4.94 16.64
C LEU A 40 -9.84 5.13 17.52
N HIS A 41 -8.71 5.47 16.89
CA HIS A 41 -7.48 5.79 17.60
C HIS A 41 -6.70 6.85 16.83
N ARG A 42 -5.99 7.71 17.55
CA ARG A 42 -5.02 8.65 16.99
C ARG A 42 -3.79 8.73 17.85
N LYS A 43 -2.64 8.92 17.22
CA LYS A 43 -1.38 9.12 17.92
C LYS A 43 -0.53 10.17 17.21
N PHE A 44 0.02 11.09 17.99
CA PHE A 44 1.04 12.01 17.51
C PHE A 44 2.38 11.27 17.51
N VAL A 45 3.07 11.30 16.38
CA VAL A 45 4.32 10.59 16.18
C VAL A 45 5.40 11.52 15.63
N ARG A 46 6.64 11.30 16.04
CA ARG A 46 7.80 11.90 15.38
C ARG A 46 8.26 11.05 14.21
N ASP A 47 8.33 9.75 14.44
CA ASP A 47 8.72 8.71 13.49
C ASP A 47 7.73 7.55 13.66
N GLU A 48 7.32 6.93 12.56
CA GLU A 48 6.44 5.76 12.60
C GLU A 48 7.23 4.50 12.95
N THR A 49 6.69 3.70 13.86
CA THR A 49 7.20 2.36 14.13
C THR A 49 6.09 1.32 14.07
N ASN A 50 6.43 0.08 13.72
CA ASN A 50 5.48 -1.03 13.79
C ASN A 50 4.84 -1.16 15.18
N LYS A 51 5.60 -0.83 16.24
CA LYS A 51 5.08 -0.84 17.62
C LYS A 51 3.93 0.15 17.79
N ASP A 52 4.03 1.35 17.21
CA ASP A 52 2.97 2.36 17.31
C ASP A 52 1.66 1.87 16.70
N TYR A 53 1.75 1.17 15.57
CA TYR A 53 0.59 0.54 14.92
C TYR A 53 -0.03 -0.56 15.79
N LEU A 54 0.81 -1.48 16.30
CA LEU A 54 0.38 -2.60 17.13
C LEU A 54 -0.24 -2.14 18.46
N ASP A 55 0.31 -1.10 19.09
CA ASP A 55 -0.27 -0.50 20.29
C ASP A 55 -1.64 0.12 19.98
N GLY A 56 -1.79 0.79 18.84
CA GLY A 56 -3.06 1.37 18.40
C GLY A 56 -4.15 0.32 18.18
N PHE A 57 -3.83 -0.82 17.56
CA PHE A 57 -4.76 -1.94 17.44
C PHE A 57 -5.18 -2.48 18.81
N ARG A 58 -4.22 -2.65 19.72
CA ARG A 58 -4.50 -3.12 21.07
C ARG A 58 -5.48 -2.21 21.80
N CYS A 59 -5.27 -0.89 21.73
CA CYS A 59 -6.21 0.07 22.33
C CYS A 59 -7.63 -0.03 21.76
N ILE A 60 -7.76 -0.30 20.46
CA ILE A 60 -9.06 -0.49 19.80
C ILE A 60 -9.75 -1.78 20.28
N GLU A 61 -8.98 -2.88 20.40
CA GLU A 61 -9.49 -4.16 20.90
C GLU A 61 -9.85 -4.10 22.40
N GLU A 62 -9.03 -3.45 23.22
CA GLU A 62 -9.33 -3.18 24.65
C GLU A 62 -10.58 -2.32 24.83
N GLY A 63 -10.88 -1.45 23.85
CA GLY A 63 -12.12 -0.69 23.76
C GLY A 63 -13.35 -1.52 23.36
N GLY A 64 -13.18 -2.82 23.07
CA GLY A 64 -14.25 -3.74 22.71
C GLY A 64 -14.54 -3.86 21.21
N THR A 65 -13.72 -3.26 20.35
CA THR A 65 -13.88 -3.37 18.89
C THR A 65 -13.16 -4.60 18.35
N ARG A 66 -13.89 -5.50 17.68
CA ARG A 66 -13.28 -6.57 16.87
C ARG A 66 -12.76 -6.00 15.54
N ILE A 67 -11.45 -6.03 15.34
CA ILE A 67 -10.83 -5.61 14.07
C ILE A 67 -11.04 -6.71 13.03
N LYS A 68 -11.82 -6.42 11.98
CA LYS A 68 -12.10 -7.38 10.89
C LYS A 68 -10.95 -7.48 9.90
N VAL A 69 -10.50 -6.32 9.42
CA VAL A 69 -9.50 -6.17 8.37
C VAL A 69 -8.75 -4.87 8.62
N VAL A 70 -7.46 -4.86 8.30
CA VAL A 70 -6.64 -3.64 8.27
C VAL A 70 -6.31 -3.28 6.83
N VAL A 71 -6.54 -2.03 6.45
CA VAL A 71 -6.18 -1.45 5.15
C VAL A 71 -5.05 -0.44 5.37
N HIS A 72 -3.92 -0.64 4.69
CA HIS A 72 -2.72 0.18 4.87
C HIS A 72 -2.09 0.61 3.54
N ASP A 73 -1.25 1.64 3.57
CA ASP A 73 -0.58 2.27 2.43
C ASP A 73 0.51 1.44 1.72
N GLY A 74 0.87 0.26 2.24
CA GLY A 74 1.88 -0.61 1.64
C GLY A 74 3.24 -0.72 2.32
N HIS A 75 3.46 -0.17 3.51
CA HIS A 75 4.68 -0.47 4.27
C HIS A 75 4.80 -1.98 4.57
N VAL A 76 5.64 -2.69 3.80
CA VAL A 76 5.74 -4.16 3.82
C VAL A 76 6.06 -4.71 5.22
N GLY A 77 6.92 -4.04 5.97
CA GLY A 77 7.27 -4.45 7.33
C GLY A 77 6.07 -4.47 8.28
N LEU A 78 5.12 -3.55 8.09
CA LEU A 78 3.89 -3.51 8.88
C LEU A 78 2.88 -4.52 8.36
N LEU A 79 2.71 -4.63 7.04
CA LEU A 79 1.83 -5.64 6.44
C LEU A 79 2.17 -7.07 6.90
N GLN A 80 3.45 -7.32 7.20
CA GLN A 80 3.93 -8.59 7.75
C GLN A 80 3.78 -8.69 9.28
N ALA A 81 3.86 -7.58 10.00
CA ALA A 81 3.76 -7.55 11.45
C ALA A 81 2.31 -7.70 11.96
N VAL A 82 1.33 -7.29 11.16
CA VAL A 82 -0.09 -7.49 11.50
C VAL A 82 -0.48 -8.94 11.24
N THR A 83 -0.65 -9.71 12.31
CA THR A 83 -1.06 -11.13 12.27
C THR A 83 -2.45 -11.39 12.84
N LEU A 84 -3.06 -10.38 13.48
CA LEU A 84 -4.35 -10.50 14.18
C LEU A 84 -5.57 -10.62 13.24
N CYS A 85 -5.44 -10.13 12.00
CA CYS A 85 -6.50 -10.13 11.01
C CYS A 85 -5.93 -10.06 9.59
N PRO A 86 -6.75 -10.30 8.55
CA PRO A 86 -6.36 -10.07 7.17
C PRO A 86 -5.94 -8.61 6.93
N VAL A 87 -4.92 -8.44 6.08
CA VAL A 87 -4.38 -7.12 5.73
C VAL A 87 -4.57 -6.87 4.23
N GLN A 88 -5.07 -5.69 3.92
CA GLN A 88 -5.24 -5.18 2.57
C GLN A 88 -4.24 -4.04 2.31
N MET A 89 -3.46 -4.17 1.24
CA MET A 89 -2.73 -3.05 0.66
C MET A 89 -3.71 -2.17 -0.09
N TYR A 90 -3.76 -0.88 0.25
CA TYR A 90 -4.66 0.05 -0.41
C TYR A 90 -4.27 0.21 -1.88
N GLN A 91 -5.17 -0.23 -2.76
CA GLN A 91 -4.95 -0.28 -4.21
C GLN A 91 -4.62 1.10 -4.80
N PHE A 92 -5.22 2.18 -4.28
CA PHE A 92 -4.89 3.52 -4.73
C PHE A 92 -3.46 3.93 -4.35
N HIS A 93 -2.98 3.56 -3.16
CA HIS A 93 -1.57 3.77 -2.79
C HIS A 93 -0.64 3.00 -3.72
N GLN A 94 -0.97 1.75 -4.09
CA GLN A 94 -0.21 0.99 -5.08
C GLN A 94 -0.13 1.71 -6.44
N LEU A 95 -1.25 2.23 -6.93
CA LEU A 95 -1.28 3.04 -8.16
C LEU A 95 -0.41 4.30 -8.02
N GLN A 96 -0.45 4.99 -6.87
CA GLN A 96 0.38 6.17 -6.64
C GLN A 96 1.88 5.84 -6.64
N ILE A 97 2.29 4.73 -6.04
CA ILE A 97 3.68 4.25 -6.08
C ILE A 97 4.13 4.07 -7.53
N VAL A 98 3.33 3.37 -8.35
CA VAL A 98 3.65 3.14 -9.77
C VAL A 98 3.68 4.46 -10.55
N ARG A 99 2.70 5.35 -10.37
CA ARG A 99 2.67 6.67 -11.03
C ARG A 99 3.88 7.52 -10.70
N ARG A 100 4.33 7.53 -9.43
CA ARG A 100 5.56 8.24 -9.03
C ARG A 100 6.77 7.66 -9.76
N LEU A 101 6.84 6.36 -9.98
CA LEU A 101 7.95 5.71 -10.67
C LEU A 101 7.92 5.93 -12.19
N LEU A 102 6.76 5.88 -12.84
CA LEU A 102 6.63 5.95 -14.30
C LEU A 102 6.32 7.35 -14.86
N THR A 103 5.89 8.29 -14.02
CA THR A 103 5.19 9.54 -14.37
C THR A 103 3.74 9.32 -14.83
N ASN A 104 2.96 10.41 -14.95
CA ASN A 104 1.56 10.36 -15.40
C ASN A 104 1.41 10.11 -16.91
N LYS A 105 2.46 10.38 -17.70
CA LYS A 105 2.48 10.25 -19.15
C LYS A 105 3.81 9.57 -19.56
N PRO A 106 3.99 8.27 -19.26
CA PRO A 106 5.17 7.55 -19.70
C PRO A 106 5.23 7.53 -21.24
N HIS A 107 6.44 7.60 -21.80
CA HIS A 107 6.64 7.53 -23.26
C HIS A 107 7.02 6.13 -23.75
N LEU A 108 7.61 5.31 -22.86
CA LEU A 108 7.95 3.92 -23.18
C LEU A 108 6.68 3.07 -23.21
N ALA A 109 6.50 2.26 -24.25
CA ALA A 109 5.37 1.34 -24.40
C ALA A 109 5.16 0.48 -23.14
N ALA A 110 6.23 -0.13 -22.63
CA ALA A 110 6.21 -0.89 -21.38
C ALA A 110 5.63 -0.09 -20.18
N GLY A 111 5.95 1.20 -20.09
CA GLY A 111 5.44 2.07 -19.03
C GLY A 111 3.98 2.48 -19.24
N ILE A 112 3.58 2.71 -20.49
CA ILE A 112 2.19 3.02 -20.89
C ILE A 112 1.27 1.85 -20.53
N GLU A 113 1.65 0.64 -20.94
CA GLU A 113 0.89 -0.58 -20.70
C GLU A 113 0.77 -0.90 -19.21
N LEU A 114 1.88 -0.83 -18.45
CA LEU A 114 1.85 -1.05 -17.01
C LEU A 114 0.93 -0.03 -16.32
N LEU A 115 1.02 1.25 -16.68
CA LEU A 115 0.16 2.27 -16.09
C LEU A 115 -1.32 2.05 -16.42
N ALA A 116 -1.64 1.61 -17.64
CA ALA A 116 -3.01 1.27 -18.03
C ALA A 116 -3.53 0.08 -17.20
N LEU A 117 -2.74 -0.99 -17.07
CA LEU A 117 -3.10 -2.14 -16.24
C LEU A 117 -3.33 -1.74 -14.78
N MET A 118 -2.45 -0.92 -14.20
CA MET A 118 -2.61 -0.43 -12.83
C MET A 118 -3.87 0.43 -12.61
N LYS A 119 -4.29 1.19 -13.63
CA LYS A 119 -5.56 1.95 -13.56
C LYS A 119 -6.77 1.02 -13.63
N ASN A 120 -6.68 -0.07 -14.38
CA ASN A 120 -7.77 -1.03 -14.52
C ASN A 120 -7.91 -1.97 -13.30
N MET A 121 -6.93 -2.00 -12.40
CA MET A 121 -6.92 -2.82 -11.17
C MET A 121 -8.20 -2.69 -10.32
N PHE A 122 -8.85 -1.52 -10.33
CA PHE A 122 -10.09 -1.30 -9.56
C PHE A 122 -11.32 -1.91 -10.21
N SER A 123 -11.31 -2.09 -11.54
CA SER A 123 -12.46 -2.54 -12.32
C SER A 123 -12.36 -4.01 -12.71
N ILE A 124 -11.15 -4.55 -12.85
CA ILE A 124 -10.94 -5.94 -13.29
C ILE A 124 -10.84 -6.92 -12.12
N GLY A 125 -11.04 -8.20 -12.41
CA GLY A 125 -10.92 -9.30 -11.44
C GLY A 125 -9.51 -9.43 -10.87
N LYS A 126 -9.35 -10.09 -9.71
CA LYS A 126 -8.02 -10.40 -9.15
C LYS A 126 -7.22 -11.24 -10.15
N GLU A 127 -7.87 -12.28 -10.66
CA GLU A 127 -7.34 -13.26 -11.59
C GLU A 127 -6.94 -12.59 -12.91
N GLU A 128 -7.83 -11.74 -13.44
CA GLU A 128 -7.59 -10.99 -14.67
C GLU A 128 -6.43 -10.01 -14.54
N PHE A 129 -6.35 -9.28 -13.42
CA PHE A 129 -5.22 -8.39 -13.15
C PHE A 129 -3.90 -9.16 -13.04
N ILE A 130 -3.88 -10.27 -12.30
CA ILE A 130 -2.68 -11.10 -12.13
C ILE A 130 -2.23 -11.64 -13.49
N ALA A 131 -3.13 -12.22 -14.27
CA ALA A 131 -2.82 -12.74 -15.59
C ALA A 131 -2.31 -11.64 -16.54
N GLY A 132 -2.95 -10.46 -16.55
CA GLY A 132 -2.49 -9.31 -17.34
C GLY A 132 -1.11 -8.80 -16.89
N PHE A 133 -0.84 -8.80 -15.59
CA PHE A 133 0.43 -8.35 -15.03
C PHE A 133 1.56 -9.34 -15.30
N ASP A 134 1.29 -10.64 -15.21
CA ASP A 134 2.26 -11.68 -15.53
C ASP A 134 2.59 -11.68 -17.03
N LYS A 135 1.57 -11.56 -17.89
CA LYS A 135 1.78 -11.39 -19.34
C LYS A 135 2.68 -10.17 -19.64
N TRP A 136 2.40 -9.03 -19.01
CA TRP A 136 3.24 -7.83 -19.15
C TRP A 136 4.68 -8.08 -18.65
N CYS A 137 4.85 -8.82 -17.54
CA CYS A 137 6.17 -9.16 -17.03
C CYS A 137 6.98 -10.02 -18.00
N ASP A 138 6.33 -10.95 -18.70
CA ASP A 138 6.96 -11.85 -19.65
C ASP A 138 7.32 -11.13 -20.95
N GLU A 139 6.38 -10.34 -21.48
CA GLU A 139 6.57 -9.54 -22.71
C GLU A 139 7.74 -8.56 -22.59
N TRP A 140 7.84 -7.86 -21.46
CA TRP A 140 8.87 -6.84 -21.25
C TRP A 140 10.12 -7.36 -20.54
N LYS A 141 10.27 -8.67 -20.35
CA LYS A 141 11.37 -9.24 -19.56
C LYS A 141 12.75 -8.83 -20.09
N GLU A 142 13.03 -9.09 -21.37
CA GLU A 142 14.33 -8.80 -21.98
C GLU A 142 14.63 -7.30 -21.95
N PHE A 143 13.64 -6.48 -22.32
CA PHE A 143 13.73 -5.02 -22.22
C PHE A 143 14.08 -4.56 -20.80
N LEU A 144 13.40 -5.09 -19.78
CA LEU A 144 13.67 -4.75 -18.38
C LEU A 144 15.05 -5.20 -17.88
N ASP A 145 15.64 -6.22 -18.49
CA ASP A 145 16.95 -6.74 -18.10
C ASP A 145 18.12 -6.09 -18.86
N GLU A 146 17.83 -5.20 -19.83
CA GLU A 146 18.81 -4.33 -20.47
C GLU A 146 19.69 -3.59 -19.44
N ARG A 147 20.99 -3.54 -19.75
CA ARG A 147 22.01 -2.91 -18.91
C ARG A 147 22.81 -1.88 -19.69
N THR A 148 23.09 -0.75 -19.03
CA THR A 148 23.98 0.30 -19.53
C THR A 148 25.31 0.21 -18.81
N LEU A 149 26.41 0.21 -19.59
CA LEU A 149 27.77 0.34 -19.08
C LEU A 149 28.05 1.82 -18.74
N LEU A 150 28.45 2.07 -17.50
CA LEU A 150 28.85 3.40 -17.05
C LEU A 150 30.33 3.64 -17.36
N ILE A 151 30.72 4.92 -17.39
CA ILE A 151 32.12 5.36 -17.56
C ILE A 151 33.04 4.73 -16.50
N SER A 152 32.51 4.42 -15.31
CA SER A 152 33.23 3.75 -14.23
C SER A 152 33.50 2.25 -14.46
N GLY A 153 33.06 1.68 -15.59
CA GLY A 153 33.15 0.25 -15.89
C GLY A 153 32.07 -0.61 -15.23
N LYS A 154 31.23 -0.04 -14.36
CA LYS A 154 30.10 -0.73 -13.73
C LYS A 154 28.90 -0.78 -14.68
N THR A 155 28.12 -1.85 -14.64
CA THR A 155 26.85 -1.95 -15.36
C THR A 155 25.67 -1.69 -14.43
N ILE A 156 24.68 -0.94 -14.91
CA ILE A 156 23.40 -0.73 -14.22
C ILE A 156 22.25 -1.15 -15.13
N TYR A 157 21.11 -1.53 -14.57
CA TYR A 157 19.90 -1.69 -15.38
C TYR A 157 19.53 -0.36 -16.03
N THR A 158 19.13 -0.40 -17.30
CA THR A 158 18.74 0.79 -18.06
C THR A 158 17.41 1.33 -17.53
N HIS A 159 16.41 0.45 -17.33
CA HIS A 159 15.04 0.84 -16.96
C HIS A 159 14.76 0.75 -15.46
N ARG A 160 15.66 1.30 -14.62
CA ARG A 160 15.61 1.11 -13.14
C ARG A 160 14.25 1.41 -12.53
N ARG A 161 13.63 2.53 -12.91
CA ARG A 161 12.34 2.97 -12.32
C ARG A 161 11.20 2.02 -12.67
N LEU A 162 11.13 1.56 -13.92
CA LEU A 162 10.13 0.60 -14.38
C LEU A 162 10.32 -0.77 -13.70
N ARG A 163 11.57 -1.21 -13.53
CA ARG A 163 11.88 -2.42 -12.74
C ARG A 163 11.45 -2.29 -11.28
N THR A 164 11.68 -1.13 -10.66
CA THR A 164 11.21 -0.86 -9.29
C THR A 164 9.68 -0.88 -9.22
N ALA A 165 8.98 -0.35 -10.23
CA ALA A 165 7.52 -0.38 -10.28
C ALA A 165 7.01 -1.83 -10.34
N ARG A 166 7.54 -2.65 -11.26
CA ARG A 166 7.26 -4.09 -11.32
C ARG A 166 7.51 -4.79 -9.99
N ARG A 167 8.65 -4.51 -9.36
CA ARG A 167 9.01 -5.13 -8.07
C ARG A 167 8.02 -4.76 -6.96
N SER A 168 7.57 -3.50 -6.90
CA SER A 168 6.54 -3.08 -5.95
C SER A 168 5.24 -3.85 -6.19
N VAL A 169 4.73 -3.88 -7.42
CA VAL A 169 3.48 -4.61 -7.74
C VAL A 169 3.60 -6.09 -7.35
N LYS A 170 4.71 -6.76 -7.68
CA LYS A 170 4.97 -8.16 -7.27
C LYS A 170 5.00 -8.33 -5.75
N ALA A 171 5.68 -7.45 -5.03
CA ALA A 171 5.78 -7.53 -3.57
C ALA A 171 4.42 -7.35 -2.90
N HIS A 172 3.57 -6.50 -3.47
CA HIS A 172 2.26 -6.15 -2.89
C HIS A 172 1.11 -7.06 -3.33
N LEU A 173 1.29 -7.86 -4.39
CA LEU A 173 0.24 -8.60 -5.09
C LEU A 173 -0.69 -9.40 -4.17
N LYS A 174 -0.11 -10.12 -3.20
CA LYS A 174 -0.85 -10.97 -2.25
C LYS A 174 -1.75 -10.19 -1.28
N TRP A 175 -1.53 -8.88 -1.13
CA TRP A 175 -2.33 -8.00 -0.26
C TRP A 175 -3.28 -7.08 -1.06
N LEU A 176 -3.21 -7.07 -2.40
CA LEU A 176 -4.00 -6.13 -3.23
C LEU A 176 -5.48 -6.50 -3.35
N TYR A 177 -5.86 -7.74 -3.05
CA TYR A 177 -7.22 -8.24 -3.23
C TYR A 177 -7.78 -8.99 -2.03
N THR A 178 -7.16 -8.83 -0.85
CA THR A 178 -7.62 -9.42 0.41
C THR A 178 -9.11 -9.13 0.68
N TYR A 179 -9.60 -7.94 0.32
CA TYR A 179 -11.02 -7.59 0.47
C TYR A 179 -11.99 -8.50 -0.30
N LYS A 180 -11.55 -9.19 -1.36
CA LYS A 180 -12.37 -10.17 -2.09
C LYS A 180 -12.39 -11.55 -1.43
N GLU A 181 -11.41 -11.85 -0.59
CA GLU A 181 -11.25 -13.16 0.06
C GLU A 181 -11.99 -13.24 1.40
N TYR A 182 -12.22 -12.09 2.05
CA TYR A 182 -12.79 -12.01 3.40
C TYR A 182 -14.10 -11.19 3.45
N LEU A 183 -15.00 -11.42 2.50
CA LEU A 183 -16.36 -10.84 2.47
C LEU A 183 -17.23 -11.47 3.58
N GLU A 184 -17.11 -10.96 4.82
CA GLU A 184 -18.02 -11.25 5.95
C GLU A 184 -18.41 -10.00 6.77
#